data_AF-A0A431VZ46-F1
#
_entry.id   AF-A0A431VZ46-F1
#
_cell.length_a   1.000
_cell.length_b   1.000
_cell.length_c   1.000
_cell.angle_alpha   90.00
_cell.angle_beta   90.00
_cell.angle_gamma   90.00
#
_symmetry.space_group_name_H-M   'P 1'
#
loop_
_entity.id
_entity.type
_entity.pdbx_description
1 polymer ?
#
loop_
_entity_poly.entity_id
_entity_poly.type
_entity_poly.pdbx_seq_one_letter_code
_entity_poly.pdbx_strand_id
1 'polypeptide(L)'
;MNKKMLLMYLGAVFIVLFIGWFYIGQLNVSKTVQEDDTIAKQIESTETKNKKEDATNNSLQRTDSQGTLTIQVTPVPEKSSSEQLFFEVAFNTHTGDLLKYKLEQLAKISFGQNETSEGEFDWEVANEDSHHMVGNLKWNGSVLKERITLKLDNIENVPSRSFIWEKNELEQITQVDKERMDQK
;
A
#
# COMPACT_ATOMS: atom_id res chain seq x y z
N MET A 1 38.32 54.84 -20.60
CA MET A 1 37.20 54.12 -19.97
C MET A 1 37.64 53.61 -18.61
N ASN A 2 36.91 53.93 -17.53
CA ASN A 2 37.33 53.59 -16.17
C ASN A 2 37.14 52.09 -15.92
N LYS A 3 38.23 51.38 -15.61
CA LYS A 3 38.24 49.93 -15.38
C LYS A 3 37.23 49.48 -14.31
N LYS A 4 36.96 50.34 -13.32
CA LYS A 4 35.95 50.10 -12.28
C LYS A 4 34.52 50.12 -12.83
N MET A 5 34.24 51.04 -13.76
CA MET A 5 32.94 51.11 -14.44
C MET A 5 32.73 49.89 -15.33
N LEU A 6 33.77 49.45 -16.04
CA LEU A 6 33.72 48.26 -16.90
C LEU A 6 33.41 46.97 -16.11
N LEU A 7 34.05 46.79 -14.95
CA LEU A 7 33.80 45.63 -14.07
C LEU A 7 32.37 45.64 -13.49
N MET A 8 31.84 46.81 -13.15
CA MET A 8 30.47 46.96 -12.65
C MET A 8 29.43 46.55 -13.71
N TYR A 9 29.64 46.95 -14.97
CA TYR A 9 28.76 46.56 -16.08
C TYR A 9 28.83 45.06 -16.37
N LEU A 10 30.02 44.44 -16.33
CA LEU A 10 30.13 42.98 -16.49
C LEU A 10 29.37 42.21 -15.41
N GLY A 11 29.48 42.64 -14.14
CA GLY A 11 28.78 42.00 -13.03
C GLY A 11 27.25 42.07 -13.19
N ALA A 12 26.72 43.23 -13.60
CA ALA A 12 25.29 43.40 -13.84
C ALA A 12 24.77 42.49 -14.96
N VAL A 13 25.53 42.33 -16.05
CA VAL A 13 25.18 41.43 -17.16
C VAL A 13 25.15 39.96 -16.69
N PHE A 14 26.12 39.53 -15.89
CA PHE A 14 26.14 38.16 -15.34
C PHE A 14 24.91 37.86 -14.45
N ILE A 15 24.48 38.80 -13.62
CA ILE A 15 23.31 38.63 -12.76
C ILE A 15 22.03 38.46 -13.60
N VAL A 16 21.85 39.29 -14.63
CA VAL A 16 20.68 39.21 -15.52
C VAL A 16 20.66 37.88 -16.30
N LEU A 17 21.82 37.42 -16.77
CA LEU A 17 21.94 36.12 -17.43
C LEU A 17 21.64 34.95 -16.48
N PHE A 18 22.07 35.03 -15.22
CA PHE A 18 21.83 34.00 -14.22
C PHE A 18 20.35 33.89 -13.85
N ILE A 19 19.67 35.03 -13.68
CA ILE A 19 18.23 35.09 -13.43
C ILE A 19 17.47 34.54 -14.65
N GLY A 20 17.82 34.97 -15.86
CA GLY A 20 17.18 34.47 -17.08
C GLY A 20 17.33 32.96 -17.26
N TRP A 21 18.52 32.41 -17.05
CA TRP A 21 18.76 30.97 -17.12
C TRP A 21 17.98 30.19 -16.06
N PHE A 22 17.91 30.70 -14.83
CA PHE A 22 17.13 30.09 -13.75
C PHE A 22 15.63 30.03 -14.08
N TYR A 23 15.05 31.11 -14.63
CA TYR A 23 13.64 31.12 -15.03
C TYR A 23 13.36 30.23 -16.24
N ILE A 24 14.29 30.11 -17.19
CA ILE A 24 14.15 29.16 -18.33
C ILE A 24 14.22 27.71 -17.84
N GLY A 25 15.06 27.41 -16.84
CA GLY A 25 15.14 26.08 -16.22
C GLY A 25 13.84 25.63 -15.55
N GLN A 26 13.07 26.56 -14.98
CA GLN A 26 11.76 26.27 -14.37
C GLN A 26 10.63 26.06 -15.40
N LEU A 27 10.80 26.49 -16.65
CA LEU A 27 9.78 26.34 -17.70
C LEU A 27 9.84 24.98 -18.43
N ASN A 28 10.89 24.19 -18.19
CA ASN A 28 11.00 22.81 -18.69
C ASN A 28 10.52 21.77 -17.68
N VAL A 29 9.62 22.15 -16.76
CA VAL A 29 8.73 21.15 -16.16
C VAL A 29 7.77 20.74 -17.28
N SER A 30 8.14 19.68 -18.01
CA SER A 30 7.17 18.90 -18.78
C SER A 30 5.97 18.74 -17.87
N LYS A 31 4.79 19.17 -18.34
CA LYS A 31 3.53 18.78 -17.71
C LYS A 31 3.62 17.28 -17.51
N THR A 32 3.88 16.88 -16.27
CA THR A 32 3.64 15.53 -15.81
C THR A 32 2.16 15.37 -16.12
N VAL A 33 1.89 14.54 -17.13
CA VAL A 33 0.62 13.85 -17.23
C VAL A 33 0.32 13.42 -15.80
N GLN A 34 -0.79 13.91 -15.24
CA GLN A 34 -1.33 13.30 -14.04
C GLN A 34 -1.49 11.83 -14.40
N GLU A 35 -0.52 11.02 -13.99
CA GLU A 35 -0.64 9.59 -13.87
C GLU A 35 -1.43 9.34 -12.58
N ASP A 36 -2.59 9.98 -12.53
CA ASP A 36 -3.73 9.56 -11.73
C ASP A 36 -4.46 8.55 -12.61
N ASP A 37 -3.76 7.45 -12.92
CA ASP A 37 -4.36 6.31 -13.59
C ASP A 37 -3.86 5.04 -12.90
N THR A 38 -4.39 4.97 -11.67
CA THR A 38 -5.19 3.85 -11.17
C THR A 38 -4.46 2.54 -10.88
N ILE A 39 -4.13 2.37 -9.60
CA ILE A 39 -4.09 1.06 -8.91
C ILE A 39 -5.32 0.21 -9.30
N ALA A 40 -6.50 0.84 -9.48
CA ALA A 40 -7.70 0.19 -9.98
C ALA A 40 -7.56 -0.46 -11.38
N LYS A 41 -6.71 0.07 -12.27
CA LYS A 41 -6.57 -0.40 -13.66
C LYS A 41 -5.54 -1.52 -13.80
N GLN A 42 -4.56 -1.59 -12.90
CA GLN A 42 -3.66 -2.74 -12.82
C GLN A 42 -4.35 -3.96 -12.17
N ILE A 43 -5.28 -3.74 -11.23
CA ILE A 43 -6.18 -4.78 -10.71
C ILE A 43 -7.17 -5.23 -11.81
N GLU A 44 -7.71 -4.30 -12.60
CA GLU A 44 -8.64 -4.61 -13.71
C GLU A 44 -8.02 -5.49 -14.81
N SER A 45 -6.69 -5.47 -14.98
CA SER A 45 -6.00 -6.37 -15.93
C SER A 45 -5.79 -7.81 -15.43
N THR A 46 -6.02 -8.07 -14.12
CA THR A 46 -5.93 -9.40 -13.51
C THR A 46 -7.32 -10.01 -13.23
N GLU A 47 -8.39 -9.21 -13.26
CA GLU A 47 -9.77 -9.66 -13.03
C GLU A 47 -10.55 -9.89 -14.33
N THR A 48 -10.24 -11.00 -15.02
CA THR A 48 -11.23 -11.66 -15.87
C THR A 48 -11.76 -12.91 -15.17
N LYS A 49 -12.44 -12.73 -14.02
CA LYS A 49 -13.54 -13.60 -13.56
C LYS A 49 -14.17 -13.08 -12.25
N ASN A 50 -15.50 -12.92 -12.27
CA ASN A 50 -16.44 -12.78 -11.14
C ASN A 50 -16.76 -11.36 -10.61
N LYS A 51 -17.51 -10.62 -11.42
CA LYS A 51 -18.15 -9.31 -11.18
C LYS A 51 -19.23 -9.25 -10.07
N LYS A 52 -19.11 -10.01 -8.98
CA LYS A 52 -20.02 -9.94 -7.83
C LYS A 52 -19.32 -9.86 -6.46
N GLU A 53 -18.00 -10.01 -6.41
CA GLU A 53 -17.19 -9.89 -5.17
C GLU A 53 -16.63 -8.45 -4.94
N ASP A 54 -16.57 -7.59 -5.96
CA ASP A 54 -15.87 -6.28 -5.90
C ASP A 54 -16.49 -5.19 -5.03
N ALA A 55 -17.81 -5.24 -4.79
CA ALA A 55 -18.48 -4.20 -4.02
C ALA A 55 -18.22 -4.33 -2.51
N THR A 56 -18.01 -5.56 -2.03
CA THR A 56 -17.78 -5.85 -0.60
C THR A 56 -16.30 -5.69 -0.23
N ASN A 57 -15.38 -6.07 -1.14
CA ASN A 57 -13.94 -6.04 -0.89
C ASN A 57 -13.37 -4.62 -0.73
N ASN A 58 -13.90 -3.63 -1.45
CA ASN A 58 -13.45 -2.23 -1.31
C ASN A 58 -13.76 -1.62 0.08
N SER A 59 -14.80 -2.08 0.78
CA SER A 59 -15.16 -1.58 2.11
C SER A 59 -14.15 -2.00 3.19
N LEU A 60 -13.55 -3.17 3.00
CA LEU A 60 -12.60 -3.76 3.95
C LEU A 60 -11.16 -3.38 3.65
N GLN A 61 -10.87 -2.70 2.55
CA GLN A 61 -9.50 -2.27 2.27
C GLN A 61 -9.04 -1.23 3.30
N ARG A 62 -7.77 -1.33 3.72
CA ARG A 62 -7.07 -0.34 4.53
C ARG A 62 -5.77 0.04 3.86
N THR A 63 -5.47 1.33 3.86
CA THR A 63 -4.30 1.88 3.16
C THR A 63 -3.41 2.65 4.13
N ASP A 64 -2.10 2.42 4.06
CA ASP A 64 -1.08 3.17 4.79
C ASP A 64 -0.04 3.71 3.80
N SER A 65 0.10 5.04 3.72
CA SER A 65 1.00 5.75 2.81
C SER A 65 2.03 6.57 3.58
N GLN A 66 3.01 5.89 4.16
CA GLN A 66 4.13 6.52 4.85
C GLN A 66 5.43 6.42 4.04
N GLY A 67 6.18 7.53 3.97
CA GLY A 67 7.43 7.59 3.22
C GLY A 67 7.22 7.44 1.71
N THR A 68 8.03 6.62 1.06
CA THR A 68 7.95 6.32 -0.39
C THR A 68 7.08 5.12 -0.72
N LEU A 69 6.48 4.48 0.29
CA LEU A 69 5.77 3.22 0.16
C LEU A 69 4.30 3.37 0.60
N THR A 70 3.40 2.98 -0.30
CA THR A 70 1.99 2.75 0.00
C THR A 70 1.73 1.25 0.13
N ILE A 71 1.02 0.85 1.17
CA ILE A 71 0.57 -0.52 1.38
C ILE A 71 -0.95 -0.51 1.50
N GLN A 72 -1.60 -1.39 0.75
CA GLN A 72 -3.02 -1.69 0.86
C GLN A 72 -3.18 -3.11 1.39
N VAL A 73 -4.08 -3.28 2.35
CA VAL A 73 -4.42 -4.59 2.91
C VAL A 73 -5.92 -4.78 2.86
N THR A 74 -6.35 -5.92 2.33
CA THR A 74 -7.75 -6.31 2.24
C THR A 74 -7.91 -7.71 2.83
N PRO A 75 -8.67 -7.91 3.91
CA PRO A 75 -9.06 -9.24 4.36
C PRO A 75 -9.81 -9.97 3.24
N VAL A 76 -9.62 -11.28 3.13
CA VAL A 76 -10.32 -12.14 2.16
C VAL A 76 -11.28 -13.08 2.92
N PRO A 77 -12.49 -12.59 3.24
CA PRO A 77 -13.61 -13.32 3.82
C PRO A 77 -13.74 -14.78 3.42
N GLU A 78 -13.84 -15.04 2.12
CA GLU A 78 -14.25 -16.32 1.56
C GLU A 78 -13.17 -17.40 1.70
N LYS A 79 -11.93 -16.98 1.96
CA LYS A 79 -10.80 -17.87 2.25
C LYS A 79 -10.54 -18.00 3.75
N SER A 80 -11.13 -17.14 4.58
CA SER A 80 -10.90 -17.09 6.02
C SER A 80 -11.83 -18.04 6.79
N SER A 81 -11.41 -18.44 7.99
CA SER A 81 -12.16 -19.36 8.86
C SER A 81 -11.91 -19.05 10.34
N SER A 82 -12.41 -19.89 11.26
CA SER A 82 -12.11 -19.77 12.70
C SER A 82 -10.66 -20.11 13.07
N GLU A 83 -9.87 -20.66 12.14
CA GLU A 83 -8.49 -21.10 12.37
C GLU A 83 -7.49 -20.46 11.40
N GLN A 84 -7.98 -19.65 10.44
CA GLN A 84 -7.14 -19.02 9.43
C GLN A 84 -7.71 -17.66 9.02
N LEU A 85 -6.84 -16.69 8.79
CA LEU A 85 -7.20 -15.42 8.11
C LEU A 85 -6.35 -15.26 6.86
N PHE A 86 -6.98 -14.75 5.81
CA PHE A 86 -6.31 -14.41 4.58
C PHE A 86 -6.39 -12.90 4.37
N PHE A 87 -5.27 -12.32 3.98
CA PHE A 87 -5.17 -10.92 3.57
C PHE A 87 -4.51 -10.85 2.21
N GLU A 88 -5.12 -10.12 1.29
CA GLU A 88 -4.42 -9.62 0.12
C GLU A 88 -3.64 -8.38 0.52
N VAL A 89 -2.36 -8.33 0.18
CA VAL A 89 -1.48 -7.19 0.46
C VAL A 89 -0.86 -6.71 -0.84
N ALA A 90 -1.10 -5.44 -1.16
CA ALA A 90 -0.51 -4.77 -2.30
C ALA A 90 0.42 -3.65 -1.84
N PHE A 91 1.63 -3.65 -2.38
CA PHE A 91 2.67 -2.67 -2.13
C PHE A 91 2.87 -1.84 -3.38
N ASN A 92 3.12 -0.55 -3.19
CA ASN A 92 3.47 0.36 -4.26
C ASN A 92 4.55 1.32 -3.78
N THR A 93 5.73 1.22 -4.39
CA THR A 93 6.86 2.12 -4.16
C THR A 93 7.46 2.56 -5.48
N HIS A 94 7.96 3.79 -5.51
CA HIS A 94 8.75 4.31 -6.63
C HIS A 94 10.27 4.16 -6.42
N THR A 95 10.69 3.60 -5.28
CA THR A 95 12.10 3.42 -4.91
C THR A 95 12.31 2.18 -4.05
N GLY A 96 13.51 1.59 -4.14
CA GLY A 96 13.88 0.44 -3.32
C GLY A 96 13.43 -0.89 -3.92
N ASP A 97 13.69 -1.97 -3.19
CA ASP A 97 13.35 -3.33 -3.57
C ASP A 97 12.50 -3.95 -2.47
N LEU A 98 11.25 -4.31 -2.78
CA LEU A 98 10.32 -4.90 -1.84
C LEU A 98 10.55 -6.41 -1.61
N LEU A 99 11.23 -7.10 -2.54
CA LEU A 99 11.46 -8.55 -2.43
C LEU A 99 12.47 -8.90 -1.32
N LYS A 100 13.20 -7.91 -0.79
CA LYS A 100 14.12 -8.09 0.34
C LYS A 100 13.40 -8.33 1.67
N TYR A 101 12.11 -8.03 1.78
CA TYR A 101 11.34 -8.15 3.02
C TYR A 101 10.68 -9.52 3.13
N LYS A 102 10.83 -10.16 4.29
CA LYS A 102 10.18 -11.42 4.64
C LYS A 102 8.91 -11.13 5.42
N LEU A 103 7.79 -10.90 4.74
CA LEU A 103 6.57 -10.40 5.37
C LEU A 103 6.04 -11.33 6.47
N GLU A 104 6.18 -12.64 6.30
CA GLU A 104 5.81 -13.63 7.30
C GLU A 104 6.53 -13.43 8.65
N GLN A 105 7.73 -12.83 8.64
CA GLN A 105 8.51 -12.54 9.85
C GLN A 105 8.24 -11.15 10.43
N LEU A 106 7.68 -10.25 9.62
CA LEU A 106 7.42 -8.85 9.96
C LEU A 106 5.96 -8.62 10.36
N ALA A 107 5.09 -9.56 10.03
CA ALA A 107 3.67 -9.51 10.34
C ALA A 107 3.38 -9.91 11.78
N LYS A 108 2.46 -9.18 12.40
CA LYS A 108 1.89 -9.49 13.73
C LYS A 108 0.39 -9.28 13.70
N ILE A 109 -0.34 -10.08 14.45
CA ILE A 109 -1.79 -9.94 14.57
C ILE A 109 -2.22 -9.87 16.03
N SER A 110 -3.26 -9.10 16.28
CA SER A 110 -3.92 -9.01 17.58
C SER A 110 -5.43 -9.05 17.39
N PHE A 111 -6.10 -9.70 18.34
CA PHE A 111 -7.55 -9.67 18.48
C PHE A 111 -7.92 -8.92 19.76
N GLY A 112 -8.77 -7.90 19.64
CA GLY A 112 -9.13 -7.04 20.77
C GLY A 112 -7.92 -6.24 21.26
N GLN A 113 -7.55 -6.35 22.53
CA GLN A 113 -6.35 -5.69 23.09
C GLN A 113 -5.13 -6.62 23.19
N ASN A 114 -5.31 -7.91 22.88
CA ASN A 114 -4.29 -8.92 23.09
C ASN A 114 -3.58 -9.24 21.78
N GLU A 115 -2.27 -8.98 21.75
CA GLU A 115 -1.42 -9.51 20.70
C GLU A 115 -1.35 -11.03 20.85
N THR A 116 -1.57 -11.76 19.75
CA THR A 116 -1.55 -13.23 19.80
C THR A 116 -0.18 -13.74 19.42
N SER A 117 0.44 -14.50 20.32
CA SER A 117 1.67 -15.25 20.05
C SER A 117 1.39 -16.67 19.53
N GLU A 118 0.12 -17.07 19.44
CA GLU A 118 -0.29 -18.42 19.06
C GLU A 118 -0.71 -18.46 17.59
N GLY A 119 0.26 -18.69 16.71
CA GLY A 119 0.06 -18.89 15.28
C GLY A 119 1.25 -18.39 14.46
N GLU A 120 1.18 -18.63 13.15
CA GLU A 120 2.26 -18.31 12.22
C GLU A 120 1.69 -17.68 10.94
N PHE A 121 2.49 -16.78 10.35
CA PHE A 121 2.19 -16.23 9.05
C PHE A 121 2.88 -17.04 7.94
N ASP A 122 2.18 -17.19 6.81
CA ASP A 122 2.74 -17.62 5.53
C ASP A 122 2.53 -16.49 4.52
N TRP A 123 3.54 -16.21 3.69
CA TRP A 123 3.45 -15.23 2.61
C TRP A 123 3.61 -15.91 1.26
N GLU A 124 2.65 -15.69 0.37
CA GLU A 124 2.69 -16.15 -1.02
C GLU A 124 2.69 -14.96 -1.97
N VAL A 125 3.81 -14.74 -2.65
CA VAL A 125 3.94 -13.69 -3.66
C VAL A 125 3.09 -14.03 -4.88
N ALA A 126 2.20 -13.14 -5.27
CA ALA A 126 1.39 -13.28 -6.49
C ALA A 126 2.12 -12.74 -7.73
N ASN A 127 2.96 -11.71 -7.57
CA ASN A 127 3.85 -11.20 -8.61
C ASN A 127 5.22 -10.78 -8.03
N GLU A 128 6.30 -11.11 -8.73
CA GLU A 128 7.66 -10.78 -8.31
C GLU A 128 8.10 -9.35 -8.74
N ASP A 129 7.15 -8.40 -8.81
CA ASP A 129 7.50 -7.01 -9.10
C ASP A 129 8.01 -6.31 -7.84
N SER A 130 9.31 -5.99 -7.82
CA SER A 130 9.98 -5.31 -6.70
C SER A 130 9.43 -3.91 -6.38
N HIS A 131 8.68 -3.25 -7.28
CA HIS A 131 8.10 -1.92 -7.07
C HIS A 131 6.58 -1.96 -6.81
N HIS A 132 5.90 -2.93 -7.41
CA HIS A 132 4.45 -3.14 -7.30
C HIS A 132 4.12 -4.57 -6.84
N MET A 133 4.61 -4.96 -5.66
CA MET A 133 4.47 -6.31 -5.13
C MET A 133 3.06 -6.56 -4.60
N VAL A 134 2.46 -7.69 -4.97
CA VAL A 134 1.15 -8.16 -4.51
C VAL A 134 1.31 -9.60 -4.05
N GLY A 135 0.58 -9.98 -3.00
CA GLY A 135 0.55 -11.36 -2.53
C GLY A 135 -0.48 -11.59 -1.44
N ASN A 136 -0.53 -12.83 -0.99
CA ASN A 136 -1.44 -13.28 0.05
C ASN A 136 -0.66 -13.52 1.34
N LEU A 137 -1.04 -12.80 2.39
CA LEU A 137 -0.56 -13.02 3.75
C LEU A 137 -1.59 -13.85 4.50
N LYS A 138 -1.20 -15.06 4.89
CA LYS A 138 -2.07 -16.01 5.57
C LYS A 138 -1.65 -16.15 7.02
N TRP A 139 -2.56 -15.92 7.95
CA TRP A 139 -2.40 -16.25 9.36
C TRP A 139 -2.97 -17.65 9.62
N ASN A 140 -2.21 -18.50 10.30
CA ASN A 140 -2.65 -19.82 10.78
C ASN A 140 -2.68 -19.79 12.31
N GLY A 141 -3.88 -19.77 12.88
CA GLY A 141 -4.08 -19.69 14.33
C GLY A 141 -5.55 -19.39 14.65
N SER A 142 -5.94 -19.58 15.92
CA SER A 142 -7.31 -19.35 16.33
C SER A 142 -7.74 -17.89 16.11
N VAL A 143 -8.86 -17.71 15.42
CA VAL A 143 -9.43 -16.40 15.08
C VAL A 143 -10.54 -16.06 16.07
N LEU A 144 -10.35 -14.97 16.81
CA LEU A 144 -11.37 -14.48 17.75
C LEU A 144 -12.31 -13.49 17.06
N LYS A 145 -13.61 -13.56 17.40
CA LYS A 145 -14.65 -12.66 16.87
C LYS A 145 -14.62 -11.28 17.55
N GLU A 146 -13.49 -10.61 17.38
CA GLU A 146 -13.16 -9.30 17.96
C GLU A 146 -12.58 -8.37 16.89
N ARG A 147 -12.19 -7.16 17.30
CA ARG A 147 -11.42 -6.22 16.48
C ARG A 147 -10.11 -6.88 16.05
N ILE A 148 -9.81 -6.86 14.76
CA ILE A 148 -8.55 -7.38 14.21
C ILE A 148 -7.59 -6.21 14.01
N THR A 149 -6.33 -6.40 14.36
CA THR A 149 -5.24 -5.50 13.94
C THR A 149 -4.11 -6.32 13.34
N LEU A 150 -3.80 -6.05 12.08
CA LEU A 150 -2.59 -6.53 11.42
C LEU A 150 -1.53 -5.43 11.52
N LYS A 151 -0.33 -5.78 11.96
CA LYS A 151 0.85 -4.91 11.94
C LYS A 151 1.89 -5.46 10.99
N LEU A 152 2.53 -4.57 10.25
CA LEU A 152 3.72 -4.85 9.46
C LEU A 152 4.85 -3.97 9.99
N ASP A 153 5.86 -4.58 10.57
CA ASP A 153 6.96 -3.88 11.23
C ASP A 153 8.18 -3.72 10.33
N ASN A 154 8.92 -2.62 10.51
CA ASN A 154 10.24 -2.39 9.92
C ASN A 154 10.34 -2.47 8.38
N ILE A 155 9.31 -1.99 7.66
CA ILE A 155 9.33 -1.89 6.20
C ILE A 155 9.67 -0.45 5.80
N GLU A 156 10.71 -0.26 4.97
CA GLU A 156 11.19 1.03 4.47
C GLU A 156 11.47 2.05 5.58
N ASN A 157 12.15 1.61 6.65
CA ASN A 157 12.48 2.42 7.85
C ASN A 157 11.25 2.98 8.60
N VAL A 158 10.05 2.49 8.30
CA VAL A 158 8.86 2.79 9.11
C VAL A 158 8.78 1.74 10.22
N PRO A 159 8.77 2.15 11.51
CA PRO A 159 8.81 1.19 12.62
C PRO A 159 7.64 0.20 12.60
N SER A 160 6.43 0.68 12.30
CA SER A 160 5.23 -0.16 12.22
C SER A 160 4.13 0.51 11.40
N ARG A 161 3.38 -0.29 10.66
CA ARG A 161 2.15 0.10 9.95
C ARG A 161 1.02 -0.78 10.46
N SER A 162 -0.12 -0.19 10.82
CA SER A 162 -1.23 -0.89 11.46
C SER A 162 -2.51 -0.78 10.64
N PHE A 163 -3.13 -1.91 10.35
CA PHE A 163 -4.39 -2.03 9.62
C PHE A 163 -5.43 -2.62 10.57
N ILE A 164 -6.53 -1.90 10.78
CA ILE A 164 -7.50 -2.21 11.84
C ILE A 164 -8.88 -2.40 11.20
N TRP A 165 -9.53 -3.49 11.62
CA TRP A 165 -10.92 -3.81 11.29
C TRP A 165 -11.73 -4.01 12.56
N GLU A 166 -12.81 -3.25 12.67
CA GLU A 166 -13.73 -3.38 13.78
C GLU A 166 -14.63 -4.61 13.60
N LYS A 167 -15.08 -5.18 14.73
CA LYS A 167 -15.87 -6.42 14.74
C LYS A 167 -17.10 -6.36 13.82
N ASN A 168 -17.82 -5.23 13.80
CA ASN A 168 -19.01 -5.02 12.99
C ASN A 168 -18.73 -4.95 11.48
N GLU A 169 -17.51 -4.62 11.09
CA GLU A 169 -17.07 -4.65 9.69
C GLU A 169 -16.84 -6.10 9.24
N LEU A 170 -16.38 -6.94 10.17
CA LEU A 170 -16.09 -8.36 9.96
C LEU A 170 -17.33 -9.27 10.06
N GLU A 171 -18.44 -8.80 10.61
CA GLU A 171 -19.69 -9.57 10.70
C GLU A 171 -20.50 -9.54 9.39
N GLN A 172 -20.30 -8.52 8.56
CA GLN A 172 -20.91 -8.43 7.22
C GLN A 172 -20.38 -9.52 6.27
N ILE A 173 -19.21 -10.06 6.59
CA ILE A 173 -18.50 -11.13 5.89
C ILE A 173 -19.10 -12.50 6.20
N THR A 174 -19.49 -12.76 7.46
CA THR A 174 -19.96 -14.10 7.90
C THR A 174 -21.44 -14.36 7.63
N GLN A 175 -22.23 -13.35 7.26
CA GLN A 175 -23.64 -13.55 6.90
C GLN A 175 -23.82 -14.17 5.50
N VAL A 176 -22.85 -14.00 4.59
CA VAL A 176 -22.88 -14.59 3.24
C VAL A 176 -22.82 -16.13 3.28
N ASP A 177 -22.18 -16.72 4.29
CA ASP A 177 -22.12 -18.17 4.48
C ASP A 177 -23.45 -18.79 4.91
N LYS A 178 -24.28 -18.06 5.67
CA LYS A 178 -25.57 -18.58 6.15
C LYS A 178 -26.61 -18.69 5.04
N GLU A 179 -26.72 -17.67 4.20
CA GLU A 179 -27.71 -17.67 3.10
C GLU A 179 -27.38 -18.72 2.02
N ARG A 180 -26.12 -19.12 1.87
CA ARG A 180 -25.70 -20.14 0.89
C ARG A 180 -25.98 -21.58 1.35
N MET A 181 -26.09 -21.81 2.66
CA MET A 181 -26.51 -23.11 3.20
C MET A 181 -28.03 -23.29 3.20
N ASP A 182 -28.82 -22.21 3.27
CA ASP A 182 -30.29 -22.28 3.29
C ASP A 182 -30.92 -22.41 1.88
N GLN A 183 -30.12 -22.39 0.82
CA GLN A 183 -30.58 -22.54 -0.58
C GLN A 183 -30.25 -23.91 -1.21
N LYS A 184 -29.83 -24.91 -0.43
CA LYS A 184 -29.48 -26.25 -0.91
C LYS A 184 -30.33 -27.32 -0.24
#